data_AF-A0A5N0H2B0-F1
#
_entry.id   AF-A0A5N0H2B0-F1
#
_cell.length_a   1.000
_cell.length_b   1.000
_cell.length_c   1.000
_cell.angle_alpha   90.00
_cell.angle_beta   90.00
_cell.angle_gamma   90.00
#
_symmetry.space_group_name_H-M   'P 1'
#
loop_
_entity.id
_entity.type
_entity.pdbx_description
1 polymer ?
#
loop_
_entity_poly.entity_id
_entity_poly.type
_entity_poly.pdbx_seq_one_letter_code
_entity_poly.pdbx_strand_id
1 'polypeptide(L)'
;MFREVSVIEVRELLRVWMSGAGLRRVAVMVGVDRKTARDYTNAAVLAGLDRDGDLEQLTDELIGAVIEAVRPGRPDGHGAMWELLCANHDQIVKWVEKGLTVVKIGDLLARQGIMVPQRTLHRYCTERTDYRGRGTAGTV
;
A
#
# COMPACT_ATOMS: atom_id res chain seq x y z
N MET A 1 -4.76 -12.43 0.47
CA MET A 1 -4.16 -12.70 -0.84
C MET A 1 -4.68 -11.63 -1.79
N PHE A 2 -3.80 -10.87 -2.44
CA PHE A 2 -4.21 -9.85 -3.40
C PHE A 2 -4.43 -10.52 -4.75
N ARG A 3 -5.55 -10.23 -5.43
CA ARG A 3 -5.82 -10.66 -6.81
C ARG A 3 -5.47 -9.50 -7.72
N GLU A 4 -4.67 -9.79 -8.75
CA GLU A 4 -4.43 -8.83 -9.82
C GLU A 4 -5.69 -8.71 -10.68
N VAL A 5 -6.10 -7.47 -10.94
CA VAL A 5 -7.23 -7.16 -11.82
C VAL A 5 -6.64 -6.68 -13.14
N SER A 6 -6.89 -7.42 -14.21
CA SER A 6 -6.43 -7.10 -15.55
C SER A 6 -7.18 -5.90 -16.14
N VAL A 7 -6.59 -5.24 -17.12
CA VAL A 7 -7.19 -4.12 -17.86
C VAL A 7 -8.56 -4.50 -18.45
N ILE A 8 -8.69 -5.73 -18.94
CA ILE A 8 -9.93 -6.26 -19.50
C ILE A 8 -11.01 -6.38 -18.42
N GLU A 9 -10.65 -6.88 -17.24
CA GLU A 9 -11.57 -6.97 -16.10
C GLU A 9 -12.01 -5.59 -15.62
N VAL A 10 -11.12 -4.59 -15.59
CA VAL A 10 -11.48 -3.20 -15.25
C VAL A 10 -12.46 -2.63 -16.26
N ARG A 11 -12.20 -2.82 -17.55
CA ARG A 11 -13.07 -2.36 -18.64
C ARG A 11 -14.46 -3.01 -18.56
N GLU A 12 -14.52 -4.31 -18.30
CA GLU A 12 -15.78 -5.04 -18.18
C GLU A 12 -16.54 -4.66 -16.90
N LEU A 13 -15.83 -4.44 -15.79
CA LEU A 13 -16.38 -3.94 -14.54
C LEU A 13 -17.12 -2.62 -14.76
N LEU A 14 -16.47 -1.66 -15.43
CA LEU A 14 -17.05 -0.35 -15.71
C LEU A 14 -18.20 -0.44 -16.71
N ARG A 15 -18.08 -1.25 -17.78
CA ARG A 15 -19.17 -1.49 -18.74
C ARG A 15 -20.42 -2.02 -18.05
N VAL A 16 -20.29 -3.06 -17.23
CA VAL A 16 -21.41 -3.66 -16.50
C VAL A 16 -22.00 -2.64 -15.52
N TRP A 17 -21.17 -1.84 -14.86
CA TRP A 17 -21.64 -0.80 -13.96
C TRP A 17 -22.42 0.32 -14.67
N MET A 18 -21.95 0.76 -15.85
CA MET A 18 -22.63 1.74 -16.71
C MET A 18 -23.98 1.22 -17.22
N SER A 19 -24.14 -0.09 -17.46
CA SER A 19 -25.44 -0.70 -17.77
C SER A 19 -26.46 -0.72 -16.61
N GLY A 20 -26.20 0.01 -15.52
CA GLY A 20 -27.10 0.13 -14.36
C GLY A 20 -26.92 -0.94 -13.29
N ALA A 21 -25.95 -1.85 -13.42
CA ALA A 21 -25.73 -2.88 -12.41
C ALA A 21 -25.24 -2.30 -11.08
N GLY A 22 -25.74 -2.82 -9.96
CA GLY A 22 -25.23 -2.50 -8.64
C GLY A 22 -23.87 -3.15 -8.36
N LEU A 23 -23.06 -2.53 -7.49
CA LEU A 23 -21.69 -2.98 -7.18
C LEU A 23 -21.56 -4.45 -6.76
N ARG A 24 -22.57 -5.01 -6.09
CA ARG A 24 -22.56 -6.43 -5.70
C ARG A 24 -22.64 -7.35 -6.94
N ARG A 25 -23.46 -6.99 -7.92
CA ARG A 25 -23.62 -7.76 -9.17
C ARG A 25 -22.37 -7.64 -10.02
N VAL A 26 -21.84 -6.43 -10.17
CA VAL A 26 -20.57 -6.14 -10.86
C VAL A 26 -19.43 -6.98 -10.28
N ALA A 27 -19.26 -6.96 -8.96
CA ALA A 27 -18.20 -7.70 -8.26
C ALA A 27 -18.27 -9.21 -8.53
N VAL A 28 -19.47 -9.80 -8.48
CA VAL A 28 -19.67 -11.23 -8.76
C VAL A 28 -19.36 -11.58 -10.22
N MET A 29 -19.78 -10.75 -11.18
CA MET A 29 -19.56 -11.03 -12.61
C MET A 29 -18.09 -11.00 -12.99
N VAL A 30 -17.31 -10.10 -12.38
CA VAL A 30 -15.87 -9.93 -12.67
C VAL A 30 -14.99 -10.77 -11.73
N GLY A 31 -15.56 -11.36 -10.67
CA GLY A 31 -14.82 -12.18 -9.71
C GLY A 31 -13.92 -11.37 -8.76
N VAL A 32 -14.29 -10.12 -8.48
CA VAL A 32 -13.60 -9.24 -7.51
C VAL A 32 -14.44 -9.06 -6.25
N ASP A 33 -13.83 -8.62 -5.16
CA ASP A 33 -14.60 -8.25 -3.97
C ASP A 33 -15.36 -6.92 -4.17
N ARG A 34 -16.42 -6.71 -3.39
CA ARG A 34 -17.27 -5.50 -3.50
C ARG A 34 -16.51 -4.20 -3.24
N LYS A 35 -15.49 -4.21 -2.37
CA LYS A 35 -14.69 -3.03 -2.09
C LYS A 35 -13.83 -2.69 -3.31
N THR A 36 -13.21 -3.68 -3.94
CA THR A 36 -12.47 -3.49 -5.20
C THR A 36 -13.36 -2.89 -6.28
N ALA A 37 -14.57 -3.43 -6.50
CA ALA A 37 -15.51 -2.84 -7.47
C ALA A 37 -15.91 -1.39 -7.13
N ARG A 38 -16.05 -1.06 -5.84
CA ARG A 38 -16.31 0.32 -5.40
C ARG A 38 -15.12 1.22 -5.68
N ASP A 39 -13.91 0.78 -5.37
CA ASP A 39 -12.70 1.59 -5.53
C ASP A 39 -12.48 1.92 -7.02
N TYR A 40 -12.66 0.95 -7.92
CA TYR A 40 -12.62 1.16 -9.38
C TYR A 40 -13.69 2.11 -9.92
N THR A 41 -14.95 1.94 -9.50
CA THR A 41 -16.04 2.82 -9.97
C THR A 41 -15.90 4.25 -9.45
N ASN A 42 -15.47 4.42 -8.20
CA ASN A 42 -15.17 5.74 -7.65
C ASN A 42 -14.01 6.41 -8.39
N ALA A 43 -12.92 5.67 -8.65
CA ALA A 43 -11.78 6.18 -9.42
C ALA A 43 -12.21 6.60 -10.83
N ALA A 44 -13.09 5.84 -11.48
CA ALA A 44 -13.61 6.17 -12.80
C ALA A 44 -14.44 7.47 -12.80
N VAL A 45 -15.34 7.65 -11.81
CA VAL A 45 -16.10 8.90 -11.66
C VAL A 45 -15.16 10.09 -11.42
N LEU A 46 -14.14 9.92 -10.58
CA LEU A 46 -13.15 10.97 -10.33
C LEU A 46 -12.29 11.29 -11.56
N ALA A 47 -12.06 10.30 -12.44
CA ALA A 47 -11.40 10.48 -13.73
C ALA A 47 -12.31 11.08 -14.82
N GLY A 48 -13.58 11.35 -14.50
CA GLY A 48 -14.53 12.00 -15.40
C GLY A 48 -15.48 11.06 -16.15
N LEU A 49 -15.54 9.77 -15.79
CA LEU A 49 -16.53 8.85 -16.35
C LEU A 49 -17.94 9.24 -15.91
N ASP A 50 -18.80 9.56 -16.88
CA ASP A 50 -20.23 9.64 -16.64
C ASP A 50 -20.85 8.24 -16.72
N ARG A 51 -21.52 7.84 -15.64
CA ARG A 51 -22.14 6.53 -15.52
C ARG A 51 -23.24 6.31 -16.57
N ASP A 52 -24.03 7.34 -16.83
CA ASP A 52 -25.20 7.26 -17.72
C ASP A 52 -24.83 7.66 -19.16
N GLY A 53 -23.56 7.96 -19.42
CA GLY A 53 -23.04 8.29 -20.74
C GLY A 53 -22.68 7.06 -21.58
N ASP A 54 -22.08 7.31 -22.75
CA ASP A 54 -21.75 6.26 -23.72
C ASP A 54 -20.51 5.44 -23.34
N LEU A 55 -20.46 4.18 -23.78
CA LEU A 55 -19.34 3.26 -23.58
C LEU A 55 -18.06 3.73 -24.29
N GLU A 56 -18.16 4.64 -25.26
CA GLU A 56 -17.00 5.29 -25.90
C GLU A 56 -16.10 6.05 -24.90
N GLN A 57 -16.64 6.42 -23.73
CA GLN A 57 -15.86 7.01 -22.63
C GLN A 57 -14.82 6.04 -22.03
N LEU A 58 -14.96 4.73 -22.24
CA LEU A 58 -14.02 3.71 -21.76
C LEU A 58 -12.78 3.63 -22.66
N THR A 59 -12.11 4.76 -22.86
CA THR A 59 -10.86 4.84 -23.62
C THR A 59 -9.69 4.23 -22.83
N ASP A 60 -8.62 3.85 -23.51
CA ASP A 60 -7.43 3.31 -22.82
C ASP A 60 -6.82 4.32 -21.85
N GLU A 61 -6.91 5.62 -22.15
CA GLU A 61 -6.46 6.70 -21.27
C GLU A 61 -7.26 6.75 -19.97
N LEU A 62 -8.59 6.65 -20.06
CA LEU A 62 -9.45 6.63 -18.88
C LEU A 62 -9.18 5.37 -18.03
N ILE A 63 -9.09 4.20 -18.69
CA ILE A 63 -8.78 2.95 -17.98
C ILE A 63 -7.40 3.02 -17.31
N GLY A 64 -6.40 3.60 -17.98
CA GLY A 64 -5.07 3.84 -17.40
C GLY A 64 -5.12 4.73 -16.17
N ALA A 65 -5.83 5.86 -16.23
CA ALA A 65 -6.00 6.77 -15.10
C ALA A 65 -6.70 6.10 -13.91
N VAL A 66 -7.72 5.28 -14.17
CA VAL A 66 -8.42 4.51 -13.14
C VAL A 66 -7.50 3.48 -12.48
N ILE A 67 -6.73 2.72 -13.27
CA ILE A 67 -5.79 1.73 -12.76
C ILE A 67 -4.74 2.40 -11.88
N GLU A 68 -4.14 3.51 -12.33
CA GLU A 68 -3.15 4.24 -11.54
C GLU A 68 -3.74 4.83 -10.25
N ALA A 69 -4.99 5.29 -10.26
CA ALA A 69 -5.67 5.80 -9.07
C ALA A 69 -5.99 4.70 -8.03
N VAL A 70 -6.32 3.49 -8.49
CA VAL A 70 -6.62 2.34 -7.62
C VAL A 70 -5.36 1.58 -7.22
N ARG A 71 -4.28 1.76 -7.97
CA ARG A 71 -2.98 1.14 -7.70
C ARG A 71 -2.65 1.34 -6.22
N PRO A 72 -2.41 0.27 -5.46
CA PRO A 72 -2.11 0.38 -4.04
C PRO A 72 -0.98 1.39 -3.84
N GLY A 73 -1.27 2.48 -3.14
CA GLY A 73 -0.34 3.58 -2.93
C GLY A 73 0.86 3.14 -2.08
N ARG A 74 1.91 2.64 -2.74
CA ARG A 74 3.35 2.90 -2.64
C ARG A 74 4.05 1.68 -3.25
N PRO A 75 4.99 1.82 -4.20
CA PRO A 75 5.76 0.68 -4.72
C PRO A 75 6.44 -0.17 -3.62
N ASP A 76 6.69 0.41 -2.45
CA ASP A 76 7.25 -0.30 -1.29
C ASP A 76 6.27 -0.61 -0.14
N GLY A 77 4.98 -0.21 -0.22
CA GLY A 77 3.98 -0.48 0.84
C GLY A 77 4.26 0.18 2.20
N HIS A 78 5.04 1.25 2.24
CA HIS A 78 5.60 1.81 3.47
C HIS A 78 5.25 3.30 3.65
N GLY A 79 4.64 3.71 4.77
CA GLY A 79 4.21 5.10 5.03
C GLY A 79 5.37 6.09 5.33
N ALA A 80 5.06 7.39 5.50
CA ALA A 80 6.06 8.46 5.67
C ALA A 80 7.08 8.20 6.80
N MET A 81 6.64 7.55 7.89
CA MET A 81 7.54 7.17 8.99
C MET A 81 8.59 6.14 8.58
N TRP A 82 8.28 5.28 7.63
CA TRP A 82 9.24 4.32 7.10
C TRP A 82 10.25 4.98 6.18
N GLU A 83 9.84 5.98 5.38
CA GLU A 83 10.77 6.79 4.59
C GLU A 83 11.76 7.53 5.50
N LEU A 84 11.29 8.06 6.64
CA LEU A 84 12.18 8.65 7.65
C LEU A 84 13.19 7.63 8.21
N LEU A 85 12.78 6.38 8.43
CA LEU A 85 13.71 5.32 8.84
C LEU A 85 14.71 5.00 7.72
N CYS A 86 14.27 4.92 6.46
CA CYS A 86 15.17 4.78 5.30
C CYS A 86 16.19 5.91 5.21
N ALA A 87 15.76 7.16 5.41
CA ALA A 87 16.66 8.31 5.39
C ALA A 87 17.73 8.26 6.49
N ASN A 88 17.50 7.52 7.58
CA ASN A 88 18.41 7.36 8.71
C ASN A 88 19.01 5.94 8.80
N HIS A 89 18.96 5.18 7.71
CA HIS A 89 19.31 3.77 7.66
C HIS A 89 20.70 3.47 8.23
N ASP A 90 21.73 4.16 7.75
CA ASP A 90 23.12 3.93 8.16
C ASP A 90 23.34 4.12 9.66
N GLN A 91 22.62 5.05 10.27
CA GLN A 91 22.71 5.29 11.71
C GLN A 91 22.01 4.18 12.51
N ILE A 92 20.85 3.71 12.02
CA ILE A 92 20.13 2.58 12.61
C ILE A 92 20.99 1.32 12.55
N VAL A 93 21.63 1.02 11.41
CA VAL A 93 22.56 -0.11 11.24
C VAL A 93 23.68 -0.05 12.26
N LYS A 94 24.37 1.10 12.39
CA LYS A 94 25.44 1.29 13.39
C LYS A 94 24.99 1.02 14.82
N TRP A 95 23.73 1.35 15.16
CA TRP A 95 23.19 1.07 16.49
C TRP A 95 22.81 -0.41 16.66
N VAL A 96 22.30 -1.05 15.62
CA VAL A 96 22.02 -2.50 15.61
C VAL A 96 23.31 -3.29 15.77
N GLU A 97 24.39 -2.93 15.06
CA GLU A 97 25.71 -3.56 15.18
C GLU A 97 26.30 -3.42 16.59
N LYS A 98 26.03 -2.29 17.26
CA LYS A 98 26.39 -2.05 18.68
C LYS A 98 25.50 -2.81 19.67
N GLY A 99 24.52 -3.59 19.19
CA GLY A 99 23.63 -4.40 20.01
C GLY A 99 22.53 -3.61 20.72
N LEU A 100 22.18 -2.40 20.26
CA LEU A 100 21.11 -1.62 20.88
C LEU A 100 19.74 -2.27 20.66
N THR A 101 18.87 -2.15 21.66
CA THR A 101 17.48 -2.60 21.56
C THR A 101 16.67 -1.64 20.68
N VAL A 102 15.61 -2.14 20.04
CA VAL A 102 14.67 -1.30 19.28
C VAL A 102 14.10 -0.15 20.12
N VAL A 103 13.83 -0.38 21.41
CA VAL A 103 13.39 0.68 22.33
C VAL A 103 14.45 1.78 22.41
N LYS A 104 15.72 1.41 22.61
CA LYS A 104 16.81 2.38 22.70
C LYS A 104 17.04 3.14 21.40
N ILE A 105 16.94 2.45 20.26
CA ILE A 105 17.02 3.08 18.94
C ILE A 105 15.87 4.08 18.77
N GLY A 106 14.66 3.72 19.19
CA GLY A 106 13.50 4.61 19.19
C GLY A 106 13.72 5.88 20.03
N ASP A 107 14.29 5.74 21.24
CA ASP A 107 14.63 6.89 22.07
C ASP A 107 15.67 7.82 21.41
N LEU A 108 16.65 7.24 20.71
CA LEU A 108 17.68 8.02 20.02
C LEU A 108 17.12 8.77 18.82
N LEU A 109 16.23 8.13 18.05
CA LEU A 109 15.51 8.78 16.96
C LEU A 109 14.60 9.90 17.49
N ALA A 110 13.90 9.67 18.60
CA ALA A 110 13.04 10.68 19.24
C ALA A 110 13.82 11.93 19.66
N ARG A 111 15.07 11.78 20.13
CA ARG A 111 15.97 12.91 20.45
C ARG A 111 16.35 13.73 19.23
N GLN A 112 16.28 13.15 18.03
CA GLN A 112 16.50 13.83 16.76
C GLN A 112 15.21 14.37 16.14
N GLY A 113 14.08 14.28 16.87
CA GLY A 113 12.76 14.70 16.40
C GLY A 113 12.03 13.66 15.54
N ILE A 114 12.58 12.46 15.39
CA ILE A 114 12.00 11.38 14.57
C ILE A 114 11.15 10.48 15.47
N MET A 115 9.85 10.80 15.54
CA MET A 115 8.89 10.04 16.34
C MET A 115 8.26 8.92 15.51
N VAL A 116 8.70 7.68 15.72
CA VAL A 116 8.21 6.51 14.98
C VAL A 116 7.59 5.49 15.94
N PRO A 117 6.41 4.91 15.63
CA PRO A 117 5.85 3.84 16.45
C PRO A 117 6.82 2.67 16.60
N GLN A 118 7.01 2.17 17.82
CA GLN A 118 7.96 1.10 18.11
C GLN A 118 7.74 -0.15 17.24
N ARG A 119 6.50 -0.50 16.91
CA ARG A 119 6.18 -1.64 16.03
C ARG A 119 6.69 -1.44 14.60
N THR A 120 6.63 -0.22 14.09
CA THR A 120 7.15 0.16 12.77
C THR A 120 8.68 0.09 12.77
N LEU A 121 9.32 0.63 13.80
CA LEU A 121 10.78 0.57 13.96
C LEU A 121 11.27 -0.88 14.13
N HIS A 122 10.58 -1.69 14.92
CA HIS A 122 10.91 -3.11 15.07
C HIS A 122 10.85 -3.84 13.74
N ARG A 123 9.75 -3.65 12.98
CA ARG A 123 9.59 -4.25 11.65
C ARG A 123 10.72 -3.80 10.72
N TYR A 124 11.04 -2.51 10.72
CA TYR A 124 12.13 -1.95 9.92
C TYR A 124 13.49 -2.60 10.25
N CYS A 125 13.86 -2.65 11.53
CA CYS A 125 15.12 -3.27 11.95
C CYS A 125 15.18 -4.75 11.55
N THR A 126 14.09 -5.50 11.73
CA THR A 126 14.04 -6.92 11.34
C THR A 126 14.13 -7.14 9.82
N GLU A 127 13.52 -6.25 9.01
CA GLU A 127 13.46 -6.43 7.55
C GLU A 127 14.66 -5.85 6.80
N ARG A 128 15.30 -4.81 7.34
CA ARG A 128 16.31 -4.02 6.62
C ARG A 128 17.70 -4.05 7.26
N THR A 129 17.86 -4.66 8.43
CA THR A 129 19.16 -4.75 9.14
C THR A 129 19.39 -6.15 9.70
N ASP A 130 20.57 -6.43 10.27
CA ASP A 130 20.88 -7.70 10.93
C ASP A 130 20.29 -7.85 12.34
N TYR A 131 19.27 -7.07 12.68
CA TYR A 131 18.65 -7.09 14.00
C TYR A 131 17.94 -8.43 14.28
N ARG A 132 18.54 -9.26 15.13
CA ARG A 132 18.01 -10.59 15.50
C ARG A 132 17.22 -10.62 16.81
N GLY A 133 16.80 -9.47 17.31
CA GLY A 133 16.28 -9.37 18.69
C GLY A 133 17.38 -9.70 19.70
N ARG A 134 17.03 -9.70 21.00
CA ARG A 134 17.97 -10.16 22.03
C ARG A 134 18.15 -11.68 21.84
N GLY A 135 19.17 -12.09 21.10
CA GLY A 135 19.79 -13.39 21.33
C GLY A 135 20.17 -13.42 22.81
N THR A 136 19.67 -14.41 23.54
CA THR A 136 20.11 -14.73 24.90
C THR A 136 21.63 -14.71 24.93
N ALA A 137 22.19 -13.60 25.43
CA ALA A 137 23.60 -13.51 25.75
C ALA A 137 23.86 -14.63 26.76
N GLY A 138 24.83 -15.49 26.43
CA GLY A 138 25.11 -16.72 27.13
C GLY A 138 25.17 -16.52 28.64
N THR A 139 24.43 -17.36 29.34
CA THR A 139 24.75 -17.70 30.73
C THR A 139 26.11 -18.39 30.69
N VAL A 140 27.12 -17.70 31.20
CA VAL A 140 28.39 -18.31 31.62
C VAL A 140 28.19 -18.94 32.98
#